data_AF-A0A0F2Q1J6-F1
#
_entry.id   AF-A0A0F2Q1J6-F1
#
_cell.length_a   1.000
_cell.length_b   1.000
_cell.length_c   1.000
_cell.angle_alpha   90.00
_cell.angle_beta   90.00
_cell.angle_gamma   90.00
#
_symmetry.space_group_name_H-M   'P 1'
#
loop_
_entity.id
_entity.type
_entity.pdbx_description
1 polymer ?
#
loop_
_entity_poly.entity_id
_entity_poly.type
_entity_poly.pdbx_seq_one_letter_code
_entity_poly.pdbx_strand_id
1 'polypeptide(L)'
;MYSVLRGDSLWFISQRLGVPLDQVMILNGLNEKSIIYVDQIIKLPNANSLSAPNSVKDATQIFHKVQNGDTAWLLSIKYGIPMPELLEANGLKENSILFLGQELKIPVHNILVKPTVSAEHGELLDWWTEAQYVWPLGSVATVVDFQTKKSWQVTRSYGAAHADVEPLTAKDAVIMKEVWGGKWSWSVRPVLVLVNGHRIAASASAMPHSIEKIGTENNFSGHSDIHFLNSRQHKDFQVNENHQRAIHEAAGI
;
A
#
# COMPACT_ATOMS: atom_id res chain seq x y z
N MET A 1 -8.92 -9.93 -24.06
CA MET A 1 -7.58 -10.55 -24.02
C MET A 1 -6.55 -9.48 -24.37
N TYR A 2 -5.33 -9.59 -23.87
CA TYR A 2 -4.24 -8.62 -24.03
C TYR A 2 -2.93 -9.36 -24.33
N SER A 3 -2.15 -8.89 -25.31
CA SER A 3 -0.82 -9.44 -25.59
C SER A 3 0.22 -8.69 -24.79
N VAL A 4 0.99 -9.38 -23.95
CA VAL A 4 2.02 -8.78 -23.10
C VAL A 4 3.07 -8.10 -23.96
N LEU A 5 3.25 -6.80 -23.73
CA LEU A 5 4.27 -6.01 -24.39
C LEU A 5 5.56 -6.05 -23.56
N ARG A 6 6.68 -5.75 -24.24
CA ARG A 6 7.96 -5.56 -23.55
C ARG A 6 7.83 -4.50 -22.45
N GLY A 7 8.11 -4.92 -21.22
CA GLY A 7 8.08 -4.08 -20.01
C GLY A 7 6.75 -4.08 -19.26
N ASP A 8 5.76 -4.89 -19.65
CA ASP A 8 4.54 -5.05 -18.87
C ASP A 8 4.76 -5.94 -17.63
N SER A 9 4.04 -5.61 -16.56
CA SER A 9 3.74 -6.51 -15.43
C SER A 9 2.23 -6.72 -15.36
N LEU A 10 1.77 -7.76 -14.66
CA LEU A 10 0.32 -7.96 -14.47
C LEU A 10 -0.33 -6.75 -13.80
N TRP A 11 0.37 -6.13 -12.86
CA TRP A 11 -0.07 -4.91 -12.18
C TRP A 11 -0.23 -3.75 -13.17
N PHE A 12 0.73 -3.53 -14.08
CA PHE A 12 0.62 -2.48 -15.10
C PHE A 12 -0.50 -2.76 -16.09
N ILE A 13 -0.68 -4.02 -16.49
CA ILE A 13 -1.80 -4.42 -17.37
C ILE A 13 -3.13 -4.15 -16.68
N SER A 14 -3.22 -4.45 -15.38
CA SER A 14 -4.39 -4.19 -14.56
C SER A 14 -4.75 -2.71 -14.50
N GLN A 15 -3.79 -1.83 -14.15
CA GLN A 15 -4.05 -0.40 -14.06
C GLN A 15 -4.38 0.22 -15.42
N ARG A 16 -3.56 -0.06 -16.45
CA ARG A 16 -3.73 0.50 -17.80
C ARG A 16 -5.12 0.21 -18.37
N LEU A 17 -5.67 -0.96 -18.05
CA LEU A 17 -6.93 -1.43 -18.60
C LEU A 17 -8.11 -1.24 -17.64
N GLY A 18 -7.88 -0.65 -16.46
CA GLY A 18 -8.91 -0.43 -15.44
C GLY A 18 -9.54 -1.74 -14.94
N VAL A 19 -8.77 -2.83 -14.94
CA VAL A 19 -9.25 -4.15 -14.50
C VAL A 19 -8.55 -4.55 -13.20
N PRO A 20 -9.24 -5.18 -12.23
CA PRO A 20 -8.59 -5.61 -10.99
C PRO A 20 -7.47 -6.63 -11.24
N LEU A 21 -6.31 -6.40 -10.64
CA LEU A 21 -5.13 -7.26 -10.79
C LEU A 21 -5.41 -8.70 -10.37
N ASP A 22 -6.16 -8.90 -9.29
CA ASP A 22 -6.60 -10.23 -8.84
C ASP A 22 -7.37 -10.96 -9.93
N GLN A 23 -8.31 -10.29 -10.59
CA GLN A 23 -9.10 -10.90 -11.64
C GLN A 23 -8.21 -11.25 -12.83
N VAL A 24 -7.27 -10.37 -13.20
CA VAL A 24 -6.27 -10.70 -14.23
C VAL A 24 -5.43 -11.91 -13.81
N MET A 25 -4.96 -11.99 -12.57
CA MET A 25 -4.18 -13.13 -12.08
C MET A 25 -4.99 -14.43 -12.08
N ILE A 26 -6.18 -14.43 -11.48
CA ILE A 26 -7.07 -15.59 -11.34
C ILE A 26 -7.48 -16.12 -12.72
N LEU A 27 -7.91 -15.25 -13.64
CA LEU A 27 -8.32 -15.67 -14.99
C LEU A 27 -7.18 -16.34 -15.77
N ASN A 28 -5.93 -16.07 -15.40
CA ASN A 28 -4.75 -16.60 -16.07
C ASN A 28 -3.99 -17.65 -15.25
N GLY A 29 -4.47 -18.02 -14.05
CA GLY A 29 -3.78 -18.97 -13.16
C GLY A 29 -2.41 -18.47 -12.70
N LEU A 30 -2.25 -17.14 -12.57
CA LEU A 30 -1.01 -16.47 -12.17
C LEU A 30 -1.11 -15.97 -10.72
N ASN A 31 0.05 -15.67 -10.14
CA ASN A 31 0.21 -15.05 -8.82
C ASN A 31 1.32 -14.00 -8.84
N GLU A 32 1.56 -13.33 -7.72
CA GLU A 32 2.59 -12.27 -7.56
C GLU A 32 4.02 -12.72 -7.88
N LYS A 33 4.32 -14.02 -7.81
CA LYS A 33 5.63 -14.61 -8.14
C LYS A 33 5.72 -15.02 -9.61
N SER A 34 4.62 -14.93 -10.35
CA SER A 34 4.57 -15.35 -11.74
C SER A 34 5.23 -14.33 -12.64
N ILE A 35 6.16 -14.81 -13.46
CA ILE A 35 6.79 -14.00 -14.51
C ILE A 35 5.90 -14.10 -15.76
N ILE A 36 5.60 -12.95 -16.37
CA ILE A 36 4.94 -12.90 -17.67
C ILE A 36 5.95 -12.62 -18.79
N TYR A 37 5.72 -13.21 -19.96
CA TYR A 37 6.63 -13.10 -21.11
C TYR A 37 6.02 -12.24 -22.21
N VAL A 38 6.87 -11.56 -22.99
CA VAL A 38 6.43 -10.82 -24.17
C VAL A 38 5.66 -11.76 -25.10
N ASP A 39 4.56 -11.26 -25.68
CA ASP A 39 3.59 -11.95 -26.53
C ASP A 39 2.74 -13.02 -25.82
N GLN A 40 2.90 -13.21 -24.50
CA GLN A 40 1.97 -14.00 -23.71
C GLN A 40 0.57 -13.35 -23.76
N ILE A 41 -0.46 -14.17 -23.97
CA ILE A 41 -1.84 -13.68 -23.97
C ILE A 41 -2.41 -13.72 -22.55
N ILE A 42 -2.77 -12.55 -22.04
CA ILE A 42 -3.43 -12.35 -20.76
C ILE A 42 -4.94 -12.20 -20.99
N LYS A 43 -5.73 -13.09 -20.38
CA LYS A 43 -7.18 -12.98 -20.29
C LYS A 43 -7.53 -11.84 -19.34
N LEU A 44 -8.50 -11.01 -19.74
CA LEU A 44 -8.96 -9.89 -18.93
C LEU A 44 -10.39 -10.17 -18.46
N PRO A 45 -10.76 -9.75 -17.25
CA PRO A 45 -12.15 -9.84 -16.79
C PRO A 45 -13.08 -8.98 -17.67
N ASN A 46 -14.35 -9.38 -17.77
CA ASN A 46 -15.36 -8.61 -18.50
C ASN A 46 -15.66 -7.30 -17.77
N ALA A 47 -15.61 -6.18 -18.51
CA ALA A 47 -15.80 -4.82 -18.00
C ALA A 47 -17.20 -4.56 -17.40
N ASN A 48 -18.21 -5.38 -17.74
CA ASN A 48 -19.60 -5.17 -17.30
C ASN A 48 -19.88 -5.53 -15.82
N SER A 49 -18.88 -5.99 -15.08
CA SER A 49 -19.01 -6.41 -13.67
C SER A 49 -18.00 -5.74 -12.74
N LEU A 50 -17.35 -4.66 -13.17
CA LEU A 50 -16.28 -4.00 -12.43
C LEU A 50 -16.60 -2.52 -12.23
N SER A 51 -17.00 -2.16 -11.01
CA SER A 51 -17.00 -0.77 -10.55
C SER A 51 -15.54 -0.30 -10.42
N ALA A 52 -15.10 0.55 -11.34
CA ALA A 52 -13.78 1.18 -11.29
C ALA A 52 -13.62 1.95 -9.96
N PRO A 53 -12.44 1.90 -9.30
CA PRO A 53 -12.18 2.79 -8.19
C PRO A 53 -12.28 4.24 -8.68
N ASN A 54 -13.17 5.02 -8.08
CA ASN A 54 -13.34 6.43 -8.38
C ASN A 54 -12.01 7.15 -8.15
N SER A 55 -11.43 7.70 -9.21
CA SER A 55 -10.25 8.56 -9.12
C SER A 55 -10.55 9.76 -8.22
N VAL A 56 -9.65 9.99 -7.25
CA VAL A 56 -9.71 11.14 -6.34
C VAL A 56 -9.60 12.42 -7.17
N LYS A 57 -10.56 13.33 -7.00
CA LYS A 57 -10.66 14.57 -7.80
C LYS A 57 -9.77 15.72 -7.33
N ASP A 58 -8.92 15.54 -6.31
CA ASP A 58 -8.09 16.59 -5.70
C ASP A 58 -6.58 16.31 -5.77
N ALA A 59 -6.10 15.84 -6.92
CA ALA A 59 -4.67 15.77 -7.21
C ALA A 59 -4.17 17.11 -7.75
N THR A 60 -3.18 17.71 -7.08
CA THR A 60 -2.44 18.87 -7.63
C THR A 60 -1.32 18.36 -8.51
N GLN A 61 -1.20 18.90 -9.72
CA GLN A 61 -0.08 18.58 -10.60
C GLN A 61 1.09 19.53 -10.32
N ILE A 62 2.23 18.96 -9.93
CA ILE A 62 3.51 19.69 -9.88
C ILE A 62 4.46 19.13 -10.93
N PHE A 63 5.51 19.88 -11.24
CA PHE A 63 6.54 19.47 -12.19
C PHE A 63 7.88 19.35 -11.48
N HIS A 64 8.56 18.21 -11.69
CA HIS A 64 9.91 17.98 -11.20
C HIS A 64 10.88 17.87 -12.38
N LYS A 65 11.93 18.66 -12.35
CA LYS A 65 13.01 18.58 -13.34
C LYS A 65 14.06 17.59 -12.86
N VAL A 66 14.24 16.49 -13.59
CA VAL A 66 15.15 15.39 -13.24
C VAL A 66 16.58 15.91 -13.02
N GLN A 67 17.14 15.53 -11.87
CA GLN A 67 18.47 15.85 -11.39
C GLN A 67 19.35 14.60 -11.34
N ASN A 68 20.65 14.80 -11.13
CA ASN A 68 21.58 13.68 -11.00
C ASN A 68 21.26 12.81 -9.79
N GLY A 69 21.12 11.50 -10.00
CA GLY A 69 20.76 10.53 -8.96
C GLY A 69 19.25 10.28 -8.82
N ASP A 70 18.39 11.02 -9.53
CA ASP A 70 16.96 10.75 -9.52
C ASP A 70 16.64 9.40 -10.19
N THR A 71 15.75 8.67 -9.56
CA THR A 71 15.08 7.49 -10.14
C THR A 71 13.58 7.63 -9.90
N ALA A 72 12.75 6.97 -10.72
CA ALA A 72 11.30 6.99 -10.51
C ALA A 72 10.93 6.52 -9.10
N TRP A 73 11.63 5.53 -8.57
CA TRP A 73 11.48 5.02 -7.21
C TRP A 73 11.78 6.08 -6.13
N LEU A 74 12.94 6.74 -6.22
CA LEU A 74 13.31 7.76 -5.23
C LEU A 74 12.38 8.98 -5.31
N LEU A 75 11.95 9.36 -6.51
CA LEU A 75 11.01 10.45 -6.70
C LEU A 75 9.61 10.10 -6.17
N SER A 76 9.14 8.86 -6.35
CA SER A 76 7.85 8.45 -5.83
C SER A 76 7.82 8.49 -4.30
N ILE A 77 8.91 8.04 -3.64
CA ILE A 77 9.08 8.18 -2.19
C ILE A 77 9.11 9.66 -1.78
N LYS A 78 9.91 10.47 -2.48
CA LYS A 78 10.05 11.91 -2.21
C LYS A 78 8.72 12.66 -2.26
N TYR A 79 7.88 12.33 -3.23
CA TYR A 79 6.59 12.99 -3.45
C TYR A 79 5.41 12.27 -2.78
N GLY A 80 5.66 11.14 -2.12
CA GLY A 80 4.63 10.39 -1.41
C GLY A 80 3.56 9.76 -2.29
N ILE A 81 3.94 9.34 -3.51
CA ILE A 81 3.01 8.75 -4.49
C ILE A 81 3.48 7.35 -4.89
N PRO A 82 2.59 6.46 -5.33
CA PRO A 82 2.99 5.19 -5.91
C PRO A 82 3.91 5.41 -7.13
N MET A 83 5.07 4.75 -7.17
CA MET A 83 5.96 4.79 -8.34
C MET A 83 5.23 4.52 -9.66
N PRO A 84 4.30 3.55 -9.73
CA PRO A 84 3.64 3.32 -10.99
C PRO A 84 2.71 4.46 -11.44
N GLU A 85 2.13 5.19 -10.49
CA GLU A 85 1.33 6.38 -10.80
C GLU A 85 2.22 7.49 -11.38
N LEU A 86 3.43 7.67 -10.83
CA LEU A 86 4.44 8.56 -11.41
C LEU A 86 4.78 8.16 -12.85
N LEU A 87 4.97 6.86 -13.10
CA LEU A 87 5.29 6.36 -14.43
C LEU A 87 4.15 6.58 -15.41
N GLU A 88 2.91 6.27 -15.01
CA GLU A 88 1.70 6.44 -15.81
C GLU A 88 1.49 7.91 -16.20
N ALA A 89 1.58 8.82 -15.24
CA ALA A 89 1.40 10.27 -15.47
C ALA A 89 2.38 10.84 -16.52
N ASN A 90 3.49 10.15 -16.77
CA ASN A 90 4.54 10.54 -17.69
C ASN A 90 4.67 9.62 -18.91
N GLY A 91 3.79 8.64 -19.08
CA GLY A 91 3.88 7.64 -20.16
C GLY A 91 5.17 6.82 -20.12
N LEU A 92 5.77 6.66 -18.94
CA LEU A 92 7.00 5.92 -18.71
C LEU A 92 6.70 4.46 -18.36
N LYS A 93 7.70 3.61 -18.55
CA LYS A 93 7.74 2.22 -18.10
C LYS A 93 8.73 2.09 -16.95
N GLU A 94 8.69 0.99 -16.22
CA GLU A 94 9.61 0.75 -15.10
C GLU A 94 11.09 0.71 -15.55
N ASN A 95 11.35 0.29 -16.79
CA ASN A 95 12.69 0.30 -17.39
C ASN A 95 13.01 1.58 -18.16
N SER A 96 12.15 2.61 -18.10
CA SER A 96 12.45 3.89 -18.72
C SER A 96 13.59 4.58 -17.99
N ILE A 97 14.55 5.08 -18.77
CA ILE A 97 15.64 5.89 -18.25
C ILE A 97 15.14 7.33 -18.11
N LEU A 98 15.37 7.93 -16.94
CA LEU A 98 15.14 9.35 -16.72
C LEU A 98 16.33 10.14 -17.23
N PHE A 99 16.09 11.14 -18.08
CA PHE A 99 17.15 11.99 -18.63
C PHE A 99 17.32 13.25 -17.79
N LEU A 100 18.57 13.69 -17.58
CA LEU A 100 18.85 14.93 -16.87
C LEU A 100 18.11 16.11 -17.53
N GLY A 101 17.40 16.89 -16.71
CA GLY A 101 16.60 18.00 -17.18
C GLY A 101 15.23 17.64 -17.78
N GLN A 102 14.89 16.36 -17.90
CA GLN A 102 13.54 15.91 -18.25
C GLN A 102 12.55 16.44 -17.20
N GLU A 103 11.44 16.97 -17.67
CA GLU A 103 10.37 17.44 -16.78
C GLU A 103 9.34 16.32 -16.58
N LEU A 104 9.08 15.97 -15.32
CA LEU A 104 8.12 14.95 -14.92
C LEU A 104 6.90 15.60 -14.28
N LYS A 105 5.72 15.19 -14.73
CA LYS A 105 4.43 15.46 -14.09
C LYS A 105 4.29 14.60 -12.84
N ILE A 106 4.08 15.22 -11.69
CA ILE A 106 3.89 14.54 -10.42
C ILE A 106 2.46 14.82 -9.94
N PRO A 107 1.57 13.83 -9.91
CA PRO A 107 0.24 13.98 -9.32
C PRO A 107 0.34 13.85 -7.80
N VAL A 108 0.22 14.96 -7.07
CA VAL A 108 0.26 14.96 -5.60
C VAL A 108 -1.16 15.00 -5.06
N HIS A 109 -1.55 13.98 -4.30
CA HIS A 109 -2.88 13.87 -3.71
C HIS A 109 -2.89 14.54 -2.34
N ASN A 110 -3.86 15.44 -2.13
CA ASN A 110 -4.10 16.02 -0.83
C ASN A 110 -5.37 15.44 -0.22
N ILE A 111 -5.21 14.47 0.69
CA ILE A 111 -6.34 13.83 1.37
C ILE A 111 -6.69 14.63 2.61
N LEU A 112 -7.90 15.17 2.66
CA LEU A 112 -8.37 15.93 3.82
C LEU A 112 -8.70 14.98 4.98
N VAL A 113 -8.45 15.45 6.20
CA VAL A 113 -8.85 14.74 7.42
C VAL A 113 -10.38 14.59 7.44
N LYS A 114 -10.86 13.35 7.60
CA LYS A 114 -12.29 13.03 7.66
C LYS A 114 -12.84 13.13 9.08
N PRO A 115 -14.15 13.38 9.25
CA PRO A 115 -14.78 13.27 10.56
C PRO A 115 -14.74 11.83 11.07
N THR A 116 -14.58 11.66 12.38
CA THR A 116 -14.68 10.37 13.07
C THR A 116 -15.91 10.35 13.97
N VAL A 117 -16.40 9.15 14.31
CA VAL A 117 -17.59 9.01 15.17
C VAL A 117 -17.32 9.41 16.63
N SER A 118 -16.07 9.31 17.09
CA SER A 118 -15.62 9.81 18.39
C SER A 118 -14.10 9.98 18.43
N ALA A 119 -13.59 10.56 19.53
CA ALA A 119 -12.15 10.72 19.77
C ALA A 119 -11.39 9.38 19.94
N GLU A 120 -12.10 8.26 20.09
CA GLU A 120 -11.50 6.93 20.20
C GLU A 120 -11.34 6.24 18.84
N HIS A 121 -12.05 6.69 17.80
CA HIS A 121 -12.12 6.03 16.50
C HIS A 121 -11.29 6.76 15.44
N GLY A 122 -10.95 6.05 14.37
CA GLY A 122 -10.19 6.57 13.25
C GLY A 122 -11.03 6.88 12.02
N GLU A 123 -10.45 7.66 11.12
CA GLU A 123 -10.95 7.96 9.78
C GLU A 123 -11.03 6.67 8.96
N LEU A 124 -12.17 6.42 8.32
CA LEU A 124 -12.30 5.32 7.38
C LEU A 124 -11.75 5.78 6.01
N LEU A 125 -10.51 5.38 5.74
CA LEU A 125 -9.82 5.68 4.48
C LEU A 125 -9.68 4.43 3.61
N ASP A 126 -10.05 4.57 2.33
CA ASP A 126 -9.84 3.55 1.32
C ASP A 126 -8.37 3.46 0.92
N TRP A 127 -7.83 2.24 0.81
CA TRP A 127 -6.41 2.03 0.50
C TRP A 127 -6.00 2.62 -0.85
N TRP A 128 -6.82 2.40 -1.88
CA TRP A 128 -6.48 2.71 -3.26
C TRP A 128 -6.59 4.19 -3.57
N THR A 129 -7.48 4.88 -2.87
CA THR A 129 -7.79 6.28 -3.13
C THR A 129 -7.27 7.22 -2.05
N GLU A 130 -6.95 6.75 -0.84
CA GLU A 130 -6.70 7.67 0.29
C GLU A 130 -5.52 7.25 1.16
N ALA A 131 -5.62 6.12 1.85
CA ALA A 131 -4.69 5.77 2.93
C ALA A 131 -3.23 5.66 2.46
N GLN A 132 -2.99 5.14 1.25
CA GLN A 132 -1.64 5.01 0.69
C GLN A 132 -0.95 6.34 0.40
N TYR A 133 -1.72 7.42 0.20
CA TYR A 133 -1.24 8.78 -0.04
C TYR A 133 -1.01 9.53 1.27
N VAL A 134 -1.87 9.28 2.27
CA VAL A 134 -1.69 9.82 3.63
C VAL A 134 -0.46 9.22 4.32
N TRP A 135 -0.20 7.93 4.10
CA TRP A 135 0.94 7.22 4.66
C TRP A 135 1.91 6.69 3.58
N PRO A 136 2.76 7.55 3.02
CA PRO A 136 3.61 7.19 1.90
C PRO A 136 4.74 6.21 2.29
N LEU A 137 5.27 5.53 1.28
CA LEU A 137 6.39 4.61 1.43
C LEU A 137 7.60 5.29 2.08
N GLY A 138 8.25 4.61 3.04
CA GLY A 138 9.43 5.09 3.75
C GLY A 138 9.13 6.04 4.91
N SER A 139 7.87 6.37 5.16
CA SER A 139 7.48 7.22 6.29
C SER A 139 7.14 6.43 7.54
N VAL A 140 7.31 7.07 8.70
CA VAL A 140 7.05 6.50 10.03
C VAL A 140 5.65 6.86 10.49
N ALA A 141 4.97 5.91 11.11
CA ALA A 141 3.71 6.12 11.80
C ALA A 141 3.74 5.56 13.22
N THR A 142 2.87 6.07 14.09
CA THR A 142 2.57 5.43 15.37
C THR A 142 1.33 4.57 15.20
N VAL A 143 1.44 3.29 15.53
CA VAL A 143 0.31 2.36 15.57
C VAL A 143 -0.17 2.27 17.01
N VAL A 144 -1.49 2.32 17.22
CA VAL A 144 -2.12 2.17 18.54
C VAL A 144 -3.09 1.00 18.46
N ASP A 145 -2.86 -0.03 19.29
CA ASP A 145 -3.81 -1.13 19.39
C ASP A 145 -5.12 -0.66 20.03
N PHE A 146 -6.25 -0.98 19.39
CA PHE A 146 -7.53 -0.40 19.77
C PHE A 146 -7.99 -0.86 21.16
N GLN A 147 -7.63 -2.07 21.58
CA GLN A 147 -8.09 -2.65 22.85
C GLN A 147 -7.15 -2.38 24.02
N THR A 148 -5.85 -2.65 23.84
CA THR A 148 -4.84 -2.48 24.91
C THR A 148 -4.37 -1.04 25.05
N LYS A 149 -4.62 -0.20 24.04
CA LYS A 149 -4.11 1.18 23.92
C LYS A 149 -2.58 1.30 23.92
N LYS A 150 -1.85 0.18 23.84
CA LYS A 150 -0.41 0.18 23.64
C LYS A 150 -0.10 0.74 22.25
N SER A 151 1.01 1.46 22.16
CA SER A 151 1.45 2.08 20.91
C SER A 151 2.91 1.80 20.62
N TRP A 152 3.25 1.63 19.35
CA TRP A 152 4.61 1.44 18.87
C TRP A 152 4.80 2.16 17.54
N GLN A 153 6.04 2.50 17.21
CA GLN A 153 6.37 3.10 15.92
C GLN A 153 6.71 2.03 14.89
N VAL A 154 6.28 2.27 13.65
CA VAL A 154 6.61 1.44 12.50
C VAL A 154 7.01 2.33 11.33
N THR A 155 7.88 1.81 10.46
CA THR A 155 8.12 2.40 9.13
C THR A 155 7.35 1.61 8.08
N ARG A 156 6.77 2.31 7.10
CA ARG A 156 6.23 1.64 5.90
C ARG A 156 7.38 1.26 4.99
N SER A 157 7.75 -0.01 4.99
CA SER A 157 8.89 -0.52 4.24
C SER A 157 8.56 -0.79 2.78
N TYR A 158 7.37 -1.36 2.52
CA TYR A 158 6.87 -1.81 1.20
C TYR A 158 5.32 -1.73 1.13
N GLY A 159 4.68 -2.64 0.40
CA GLY A 159 3.23 -2.82 0.36
C GLY A 159 2.53 -2.07 -0.80
N ALA A 160 2.04 -2.84 -1.78
CA ALA A 160 1.28 -2.33 -2.92
C ALA A 160 -0.25 -2.37 -2.71
N ALA A 161 -0.74 -3.37 -1.96
CA ALA A 161 -2.18 -3.59 -1.74
C ALA A 161 -2.63 -3.38 -0.28
N HIS A 162 -1.67 -3.15 0.59
CA HIS A 162 -1.76 -2.77 1.99
C HIS A 162 -0.38 -2.24 2.39
N ALA A 163 -0.20 -1.83 3.65
CA ALA A 163 1.09 -1.36 4.13
C ALA A 163 1.91 -2.53 4.71
N ASP A 164 3.05 -2.83 4.08
CA ASP A 164 4.06 -3.72 4.65
C ASP A 164 4.95 -2.89 5.58
N VAL A 165 4.98 -3.24 6.86
CA VAL A 165 5.58 -2.41 7.91
C VAL A 165 6.53 -3.20 8.79
N GLU A 166 7.53 -2.50 9.28
CA GLU A 166 8.49 -3.01 10.27
C GLU A 166 8.45 -2.15 11.52
N PRO A 167 8.49 -2.74 12.73
CA PRO A 167 8.74 -2.00 13.95
C PRO A 167 10.02 -1.18 13.80
N LEU A 168 9.96 0.11 14.16
CA LEU A 168 11.06 1.04 13.92
C LEU A 168 12.30 0.67 14.74
N THR A 169 12.10 0.16 15.96
CA THR A 169 13.17 -0.24 16.87
C THR A 169 12.87 -1.60 17.52
N ALA A 170 13.88 -2.19 18.16
CA ALA A 170 13.70 -3.41 18.96
C ALA A 170 12.70 -3.22 20.12
N LYS A 171 12.59 -2.00 20.67
CA LYS A 171 11.60 -1.66 21.69
C LYS A 171 10.18 -1.69 21.11
N ASP A 172 10.00 -1.15 19.91
CA ASP A 172 8.72 -1.18 19.21
C ASP A 172 8.30 -2.62 18.90
N ALA A 173 9.24 -3.46 18.48
CA ALA A 173 8.99 -4.89 18.23
C ALA A 173 8.53 -5.62 19.50
N VAL A 174 9.13 -5.33 20.67
CA VAL A 174 8.70 -5.89 21.95
C VAL A 174 7.26 -5.48 22.28
N ILE A 175 6.93 -4.19 22.18
CA ILE A 175 5.57 -3.69 22.47
C ILE A 175 4.55 -4.35 21.53
N MET A 176 4.84 -4.39 20.23
CA MET A 176 4.01 -5.06 19.23
C MET A 176 3.80 -6.54 19.61
N LYS A 177 4.86 -7.27 19.95
CA LYS A 177 4.76 -8.68 20.34
C LYS A 177 3.91 -8.89 21.59
N GLU A 178 4.00 -8.00 22.57
CA GLU A 178 3.18 -8.04 23.79
C GLU A 178 1.70 -7.84 23.50
N VAL A 179 1.33 -6.98 22.53
CA VAL A 179 -0.07 -6.78 22.10
C VAL A 179 -0.68 -8.11 21.60
N TRP A 180 0.13 -8.99 21.01
CA TRP A 180 -0.26 -10.34 20.59
C TRP A 180 0.07 -11.42 21.63
N GLY A 181 0.13 -11.07 22.91
CA GLY A 181 0.31 -12.04 24.00
C GLY A 181 1.73 -12.64 24.05
N GLY A 182 2.73 -11.89 23.60
CA GLY A 182 4.13 -12.29 23.64
C GLY A 182 4.56 -13.21 22.49
N LYS A 183 3.75 -13.33 21.43
CA LYS A 183 4.02 -14.16 20.25
C LYS A 183 3.70 -13.41 18.96
N TRP A 184 4.41 -13.75 17.90
CA TRP A 184 4.07 -13.35 16.55
C TRP A 184 2.84 -14.13 16.07
N SER A 185 1.91 -13.46 15.40
CA SER A 185 0.62 -14.07 15.06
C SER A 185 -0.08 -13.36 13.90
N TRP A 186 -0.75 -14.17 13.07
CA TRP A 186 -1.66 -13.72 12.02
C TRP A 186 -3.03 -13.25 12.54
N SER A 187 -3.28 -13.34 13.86
CA SER A 187 -4.54 -12.87 14.43
C SER A 187 -4.73 -11.38 14.13
N VAL A 188 -5.85 -11.04 13.51
CA VAL A 188 -6.17 -9.67 13.13
C VAL A 188 -6.58 -8.88 14.37
N ARG A 189 -6.09 -7.65 14.51
CA ARG A 189 -6.49 -6.72 15.56
C ARG A 189 -6.89 -5.35 14.96
N PRO A 190 -7.95 -4.71 15.45
CA PRO A 190 -8.25 -3.31 15.13
C PRO A 190 -7.16 -2.41 15.69
N VAL A 191 -6.69 -1.46 14.90
CA VAL A 191 -5.66 -0.50 15.30
C VAL A 191 -5.97 0.89 14.75
N LEU A 192 -5.35 1.91 15.33
CA LEU A 192 -5.30 3.24 14.77
C LEU A 192 -3.89 3.50 14.25
N VAL A 193 -3.78 4.10 13.06
CA VAL A 193 -2.52 4.58 12.51
C VAL A 193 -2.49 6.11 12.61
N LEU A 194 -1.55 6.64 13.38
CA LEU A 194 -1.34 8.07 13.57
C LEU A 194 -0.18 8.52 12.70
N VAL A 195 -0.46 9.34 11.70
CA VAL A 195 0.53 9.80 10.71
C VAL A 195 0.07 11.09 10.05
N ASN A 196 0.99 12.05 9.85
CA ASN A 196 0.72 13.29 9.12
C ASN A 196 -0.54 14.07 9.60
N GLY A 197 -0.86 14.02 10.89
CA GLY A 197 -2.04 14.65 11.47
C GLY A 197 -3.34 13.85 11.31
N HIS A 198 -3.31 12.74 10.59
CA HIS A 198 -4.42 11.80 10.48
C HIS A 198 -4.41 10.78 11.60
N ARG A 199 -5.61 10.29 11.93
CA ARG A 199 -5.85 9.13 12.77
C ARG A 199 -6.71 8.19 11.96
N ILE A 200 -6.09 7.18 11.37
CA ILE A 200 -6.75 6.31 10.39
C ILE A 200 -7.19 5.02 11.08
N ALA A 201 -8.43 4.59 10.83
CA ALA A 201 -8.90 3.28 11.24
C ALA A 201 -8.27 2.20 10.34
N ALA A 202 -7.64 1.21 10.97
CA ALA A 202 -6.91 0.17 10.27
C ALA A 202 -7.04 -1.17 11.01
N SER A 203 -6.44 -2.20 10.44
CA SER A 203 -6.23 -3.48 11.12
C SER A 203 -4.79 -3.94 10.93
N ALA A 204 -4.26 -4.66 11.90
CA ALA A 204 -2.90 -5.17 11.86
C ALA A 204 -2.86 -6.67 12.15
N SER A 205 -1.85 -7.34 11.60
CA SER A 205 -1.35 -8.62 12.09
C SER A 205 0.11 -8.44 12.54
N ALA A 206 0.63 -9.35 13.36
CA ALA A 206 1.99 -9.23 13.90
C ALA A 206 2.93 -10.34 13.45
N MET A 207 2.59 -11.11 12.42
CA MET A 207 3.45 -12.17 11.93
C MET A 207 4.54 -11.58 11.02
N PRO A 208 5.84 -11.68 11.39
CA PRO A 208 6.92 -11.37 10.47
C PRO A 208 6.91 -12.36 9.31
N HIS A 209 7.02 -11.86 8.08
CA HIS A 209 7.12 -12.70 6.90
C HIS A 209 7.84 -11.99 5.75
N SER A 210 8.26 -12.80 4.76
CA SER A 210 8.88 -12.35 3.51
C SER A 210 10.15 -11.52 3.74
N ILE A 211 10.25 -10.33 3.17
CA ILE A 211 11.44 -9.48 3.15
C ILE A 211 11.52 -8.55 4.35
N GLU A 212 12.75 -8.26 4.80
CA GLU A 212 13.08 -7.28 5.85
C GLU A 212 13.91 -6.13 5.26
N LYS A 213 13.67 -4.89 5.70
CA LYS A 213 14.37 -3.69 5.22
C LYS A 213 15.34 -3.11 6.25
N ILE A 214 14.97 -3.10 7.53
CA ILE A 214 15.81 -2.55 8.60
C ILE A 214 16.95 -3.52 8.94
N GLY A 215 16.79 -4.82 8.66
CA GLY A 215 17.74 -5.86 9.02
C GLY A 215 17.58 -6.30 10.48
N THR A 216 18.67 -6.68 11.14
CA THR A 216 18.60 -7.32 12.48
C THR A 216 18.45 -6.35 13.65
N GLU A 217 18.55 -5.04 13.42
CA GLU A 217 18.62 -4.02 14.49
C GLU A 217 17.30 -3.85 15.27
N ASN A 218 16.16 -4.12 14.63
CA ASN A 218 14.84 -4.05 15.26
C ASN A 218 14.39 -5.40 15.87
N ASN A 219 15.21 -6.44 15.79
CA ASN A 219 14.90 -7.79 16.27
C ASN A 219 13.56 -8.34 15.72
N PHE A 220 13.24 -7.98 14.47
CA PHE A 220 12.02 -8.35 13.76
C PHE A 220 12.38 -8.79 12.33
N SER A 221 12.21 -10.09 12.05
CA SER A 221 12.68 -10.67 10.78
C SER A 221 11.56 -10.80 9.75
N GLY A 222 11.47 -9.82 8.86
CA GLY A 222 10.47 -9.68 7.81
C GLY A 222 9.69 -8.39 7.94
N HIS A 223 8.48 -8.34 7.40
CA HIS A 223 7.50 -7.30 7.67
C HIS A 223 6.21 -7.88 8.26
N SER A 224 5.34 -6.99 8.73
CA SER A 224 3.97 -7.29 9.13
C SER A 224 3.00 -6.44 8.31
N ASP A 225 1.73 -6.85 8.29
CA ASP A 225 0.73 -6.23 7.44
C ASP A 225 -0.18 -5.31 8.24
N ILE A 226 -0.36 -4.08 7.74
CA ILE A 226 -1.42 -3.16 8.16
C ILE A 226 -2.35 -2.89 6.98
N HIS A 227 -3.63 -3.20 7.18
CA HIS A 227 -4.69 -3.08 6.19
C HIS A 227 -5.62 -1.91 6.49
N PHE A 228 -6.11 -1.29 5.41
CA PHE A 228 -7.11 -0.23 5.40
C PHE A 228 -8.36 -0.69 4.64
N LEU A 229 -9.36 0.18 4.51
CA LEU A 229 -10.58 -0.19 3.79
C LEU A 229 -10.23 -0.60 2.35
N ASN A 230 -10.78 -1.72 1.89
CA ASN A 230 -10.52 -2.32 0.57
C ASN A 230 -9.05 -2.73 0.27
N SER A 231 -8.16 -2.71 1.27
CA SER A 231 -6.86 -3.37 1.17
C SER A 231 -7.01 -4.86 0.85
N ARG A 232 -6.01 -5.42 0.16
CA ARG A 232 -6.01 -6.83 -0.27
C ARG A 232 -4.80 -7.57 0.29
N GLN A 233 -4.96 -8.83 0.66
CA GLN A 233 -3.91 -9.67 1.26
C GLN A 233 -2.94 -10.24 0.21
N HIS A 234 -1.71 -10.56 0.62
CA HIS A 234 -0.71 -11.17 -0.27
C HIS A 234 -1.20 -12.48 -0.90
N LYS A 235 -1.77 -13.39 -0.09
CA LYS A 235 -2.09 -14.78 -0.48
C LYS A 235 -2.84 -14.93 -1.81
N ASP A 236 -3.85 -14.10 -2.04
CA ASP A 236 -4.77 -14.22 -3.18
C ASP A 236 -5.21 -12.87 -3.76
N PHE A 237 -4.64 -11.76 -3.25
CA PHE A 237 -5.01 -10.41 -3.63
C PHE A 237 -6.52 -10.13 -3.46
N GLN A 238 -7.18 -10.82 -2.53
CA GLN A 238 -8.58 -10.56 -2.18
C GLN A 238 -8.69 -9.68 -0.93
N VAL A 239 -9.82 -9.00 -0.82
CA VAL A 239 -10.21 -8.33 0.42
C VAL A 239 -10.48 -9.40 1.47
N ASN A 240 -9.89 -9.24 2.65
CA ASN A 240 -10.09 -10.15 3.78
C ASN A 240 -11.14 -9.60 4.75
N GLU A 241 -12.23 -10.35 4.95
CA GLU A 241 -13.37 -9.91 5.79
C GLU A 241 -12.99 -9.68 7.26
N ASN A 242 -12.03 -10.42 7.82
CA ASN A 242 -11.59 -10.22 9.20
C ASN A 242 -10.85 -8.88 9.34
N HIS A 243 -10.00 -8.54 8.36
CA HIS A 243 -9.38 -7.22 8.29
C HIS A 243 -10.43 -6.11 8.16
N GLN A 244 -11.37 -6.23 7.22
CA GLN A 244 -12.42 -5.21 7.03
C GLN A 244 -13.28 -5.03 8.29
N ARG A 245 -13.63 -6.10 8.99
CA ARG A 245 -14.37 -6.03 10.26
C ARG A 245 -13.60 -5.29 11.35
N ALA A 246 -12.31 -5.58 11.50
CA ALA A 246 -11.45 -4.88 12.45
C ALA A 246 -11.26 -3.39 12.08
N ILE A 247 -11.19 -3.06 10.79
CA ILE A 247 -11.16 -1.68 10.32
C ILE A 247 -12.47 -0.96 10.67
N HIS A 248 -13.62 -1.59 10.45
CA HIS A 248 -14.93 -1.04 10.84
C HIS A 248 -15.06 -0.85 12.35
N GLU A 249 -14.58 -1.80 13.16
CA GLU A 249 -14.49 -1.64 14.62
C GLU A 249 -13.65 -0.42 15.01
N ALA A 250 -12.47 -0.26 14.42
CA ALA A 250 -11.61 0.90 14.67
C ALA A 250 -12.21 2.23 14.18
N ALA A 251 -13.11 2.19 13.19
CA ALA A 251 -13.86 3.34 12.67
C ALA A 251 -15.16 3.62 13.45
N GLY A 252 -15.64 2.65 14.23
CA GLY A 252 -16.85 2.74 15.05
C GLY A 252 -18.15 2.63 14.25
N ILE A 253 -18.16 1.78 13.22
CA ILE A 253 -19.31 1.53 12.34
C ILE A 253 -19.62 0.05 12.18
#